data_AF-A0A7C8ZS69-F1
#
_entry.id   AF-A0A7C8ZS69-F1
#
_cell.length_a   1.000
_cell.length_b   1.000
_cell.length_c   1.000
_cell.angle_alpha   90.00
_cell.angle_beta   90.00
_cell.angle_gamma   90.00
#
_symmetry.space_group_name_H-M   'P 1'
#
loop_
_entity.id
_entity.type
_entity.pdbx_description
1 polymer ?
#
loop_
_entity_poly.entity_id
_entity_poly.type
_entity_poly.pdbx_seq_one_letter_code
_entity_poly.pdbx_strand_id
1 'polypeptide(L)'
;KRVFDFFKSACRSLPSVMEIYNLHDVVTVSQLRSTVAAEIRKNSHVKDPKVIDMLIFKAVEELGNIVEHSKQRHHILGQYVVGRQGLVQDLGTKDQRISPFLKSFYNTNYF
;
A
#
# COMPACT_ATOMS: atom_id res chain seq x y z
N LYS A 1 -3.82 0.00 21.62
CA LYS A 1 -2.57 -0.75 21.96
C LYS A 1 -2.18 -1.70 20.81
N ARG A 2 -3.00 -2.71 20.49
CA ARG A 2 -2.75 -3.70 19.42
C ARG A 2 -2.32 -3.12 18.05
N VAL A 3 -3.02 -2.09 17.55
CA VAL A 3 -2.68 -1.43 16.28
C VAL A 3 -1.26 -0.83 16.29
N PHE A 4 -0.84 -0.23 17.40
CA PHE A 4 0.51 0.34 17.54
C PHE A 4 1.57 -0.74 17.65
N ASP A 5 1.26 -1.86 18.30
CA ASP A 5 2.17 -3.00 18.43
C ASP A 5 2.40 -3.63 17.04
N PHE A 6 1.34 -3.80 16.25
CA PHE A 6 1.44 -4.20 14.85
C PHE A 6 2.29 -3.22 14.04
N PHE A 7 2.02 -1.92 14.12
CA PHE A 7 2.78 -0.90 13.39
C PHE A 7 4.29 -0.96 13.70
N LYS A 8 4.65 -1.10 14.98
CA LYS A 8 6.05 -1.26 15.40
C LYS A 8 6.66 -2.54 14.85
N SER A 9 5.92 -3.66 14.90
CA SER A 9 6.37 -4.95 14.36
C SER A 9 6.67 -4.84 12.85
N ALA A 10 5.72 -4.30 12.08
CA ALA A 10 5.89 -4.05 10.65
C ALA A 10 7.10 -3.15 10.37
N CYS A 11 7.22 -2.01 11.06
CA CYS A 11 8.33 -1.09 10.84
C CYS A 11 9.72 -1.69 11.12
N ARG A 12 9.81 -2.68 12.01
CA ARG A 12 11.04 -3.39 12.35
C ARG A 12 11.40 -4.48 11.34
N SER A 13 10.42 -5.07 10.65
CA SER A 13 10.67 -6.08 9.62
C SER A 13 11.00 -5.47 8.26
N LEU A 14 10.64 -4.20 8.00
CA LEU A 14 10.87 -3.55 6.71
C LEU A 14 12.32 -3.59 6.21
N PRO A 15 13.38 -3.41 7.04
CA PRO A 15 14.76 -3.57 6.56
C PRO A 15 15.02 -4.96 5.98
N SER A 16 14.52 -6.04 6.61
CA SER A 16 14.64 -7.40 6.05
C SER A 16 13.85 -7.57 4.76
N VAL A 17 12.64 -6.97 4.68
CA VAL A 17 11.82 -6.98 3.46
C VAL A 17 12.53 -6.27 2.30
N MET A 18 13.26 -5.18 2.57
CA MET A 18 14.08 -4.50 1.53
C MET A 18 15.11 -5.45 0.91
N GLU A 19 15.79 -6.25 1.73
CA GLU A 19 16.78 -7.21 1.27
C GLU A 19 16.14 -8.39 0.52
N ILE A 20 15.11 -9.04 1.10
CA ILE A 20 14.44 -10.22 0.51
C ILE A 20 13.93 -9.91 -0.89
N TYR A 21 13.36 -8.72 -1.08
CA TYR A 21 12.76 -8.31 -2.33
C TYR A 21 13.62 -7.37 -3.17
N ASN A 22 14.86 -7.05 -2.76
CA ASN A 22 15.80 -6.15 -3.45
C ASN A 22 15.26 -4.73 -3.73
N LEU A 23 14.47 -4.12 -2.83
CA LEU A 23 13.64 -2.93 -3.13
C LEU A 23 14.37 -1.57 -3.16
N HIS A 24 15.69 -1.56 -2.92
CA HIS A 24 16.50 -0.34 -2.75
C HIS A 24 16.52 0.59 -3.96
N ASP A 25 16.24 0.06 -5.15
CA ASP A 25 16.18 0.80 -6.41
C ASP A 25 14.87 1.57 -6.62
N VAL A 26 13.79 1.21 -5.91
CA VAL A 26 12.44 1.78 -6.13
C VAL A 26 11.92 2.56 -4.93
N VAL A 27 12.29 2.17 -3.71
CA VAL A 27 11.71 2.74 -2.49
C VAL A 27 12.70 2.75 -1.34
N THR A 28 12.52 3.67 -0.41
CA THR A 28 13.27 3.72 0.84
C THR A 28 12.49 3.09 1.99
N VAL A 29 13.19 2.60 3.03
CA VAL A 29 12.54 2.11 4.26
C VAL A 29 11.60 3.17 4.87
N SER A 30 11.97 4.45 4.80
CA SER A 30 11.13 5.55 5.31
C SER A 30 9.81 5.68 4.56
N GLN A 31 9.84 5.57 3.22
CA GLN A 31 8.63 5.54 2.40
C GLN A 31 7.77 4.32 2.70
N LEU A 32 8.35 3.13 2.87
CA LEU A 32 7.59 1.93 3.26
C LEU A 32 6.94 2.08 4.64
N ARG A 33 7.62 2.67 5.63
CA ARG A 33 7.00 2.99 6.94
C ARG A 33 5.80 3.93 6.78
N SER A 34 5.92 4.90 5.87
CA SER A 34 4.84 5.84 5.54
C SER A 34 3.67 5.12 4.87
N THR A 35 3.93 4.17 3.97
CA THR A 35 2.90 3.31 3.37
C THR A 35 2.17 2.49 4.43
N VAL A 36 2.89 1.81 5.34
CA VAL A 36 2.25 1.04 6.42
C VAL A 36 1.34 1.94 7.26
N ALA A 37 1.80 3.14 7.61
CA ALA A 37 0.99 4.10 8.34
C ALA A 37 -0.23 4.57 7.53
N ALA A 38 -0.12 4.72 6.22
CA ALA A 38 -1.22 5.07 5.32
C ALA A 38 -2.29 3.96 5.28
N GLU A 39 -1.89 2.68 5.14
CA GLU A 39 -2.83 1.54 5.14
C GLU A 39 -3.61 1.43 6.45
N ILE A 40 -2.97 1.67 7.59
CA ILE A 40 -3.65 1.71 8.89
C ILE A 40 -4.66 2.87 8.92
N ARG A 41 -4.26 4.06 8.46
CA ARG A 41 -5.12 5.25 8.45
C ARG A 41 -6.30 5.15 7.49
N LYS A 42 -6.19 4.43 6.36
CA LYS A 42 -7.34 4.18 5.46
C LYS A 42 -8.55 3.61 6.20
N ASN A 43 -8.31 2.85 7.26
CA ASN A 43 -9.33 2.21 8.08
C ASN A 43 -9.66 2.97 9.38
N SER A 44 -9.19 4.20 9.55
CA SER A 44 -9.39 4.97 10.80
C SER A 44 -10.85 5.31 11.10
N HIS A 45 -11.72 5.23 10.10
CA HIS A 45 -13.15 5.46 10.23
C HIS A 45 -13.90 4.28 10.89
N VAL A 46 -13.27 3.09 10.94
CA VAL A 46 -13.85 1.90 11.56
C VAL A 46 -13.81 2.03 13.07
N LYS A 47 -14.99 1.93 13.71
CA LYS A 47 -15.15 2.06 15.17
C LYS A 47 -15.46 0.74 15.86
N ASP A 48 -15.94 -0.26 15.13
CA ASP A 48 -16.29 -1.56 15.71
C ASP A 48 -15.00 -2.32 16.12
N PRO A 49 -14.80 -2.62 17.41
CA PRO A 49 -13.61 -3.33 17.89
C PRO A 49 -13.41 -4.70 17.24
N LYS A 50 -14.49 -5.43 16.91
CA LYS A 50 -14.38 -6.76 16.28
C LYS A 50 -13.86 -6.65 14.86
N VAL A 51 -14.29 -5.63 14.13
CA VAL A 51 -13.80 -5.34 12.78
C VAL A 51 -12.33 -4.90 12.84
N ILE A 52 -11.96 -4.06 13.82
CA ILE A 52 -10.57 -3.66 14.03
C ILE A 52 -9.68 -4.88 14.31
N ASP A 53 -10.12 -5.79 15.19
CA ASP A 53 -9.37 -7.02 15.49
C ASP A 53 -9.21 -7.90 14.25
N MET A 54 -10.27 -8.06 13.44
CA MET A 54 -10.19 -8.80 12.17
C MET A 54 -9.23 -8.13 11.17
N LEU A 55 -9.24 -6.80 11.06
CA LEU A 55 -8.32 -6.06 10.19
C LEU A 55 -6.88 -6.24 10.63
N ILE A 56 -6.61 -6.21 11.94
CA ILE A 56 -5.27 -6.47 12.47
C ILE A 56 -4.85 -7.91 12.24
N PHE A 57 -5.75 -8.89 12.39
CA PHE A 57 -5.46 -10.28 12.05
C PHE A 57 -5.02 -10.44 10.59
N LYS A 58 -5.80 -9.88 9.66
CA LYS A 58 -5.46 -9.88 8.22
C LYS A 58 -4.13 -9.17 7.94
N ALA A 59 -3.85 -8.07 8.63
CA ALA A 59 -2.61 -7.32 8.47
C ALA A 59 -1.38 -8.10 9.00
N VAL A 60 -1.54 -8.85 10.09
CA VAL A 60 -0.50 -9.74 10.62
C VAL A 60 -0.22 -10.90 9.66
N GLU A 61 -1.26 -11.54 9.15
CA GLU A 61 -1.14 -12.61 8.15
C GLU A 61 -0.46 -12.12 6.87
N GLU A 62 -0.87 -10.95 6.37
CA GLU A 62 -0.26 -10.30 5.21
C GLU A 62 1.23 -9.99 5.45
N LEU A 63 1.59 -9.47 6.62
CA LEU A 63 2.98 -9.21 6.98
C LEU A 63 3.79 -10.51 7.05
N GLY A 64 3.22 -11.58 7.62
CA GLY A 64 3.81 -12.91 7.65
C GLY A 64 4.15 -13.40 6.24
N ASN A 65 3.17 -13.36 5.32
CA ASN A 65 3.36 -13.75 3.92
C ASN A 65 4.48 -12.97 3.22
N ILE A 66 4.68 -11.70 3.58
CA ILE A 66 5.76 -10.88 3.01
C ILE A 66 7.10 -11.29 3.62
N VAL A 67 7.19 -11.38 4.95
CA VAL A 67 8.44 -11.67 5.68
C VAL A 67 8.94 -13.08 5.43
N GLU A 68 8.04 -14.06 5.30
CA GLU A 68 8.35 -15.46 5.00
C GLU A 68 8.63 -15.70 3.50
N HIS A 69 8.59 -14.64 2.69
CA HIS A 69 8.80 -14.70 1.25
C HIS A 69 7.77 -15.59 0.50
N SER A 70 6.55 -15.68 1.04
CA SER A 70 5.41 -16.35 0.40
C SER A 70 4.81 -15.54 -0.75
N LYS A 71 5.22 -14.27 -0.92
CA LYS A 71 4.85 -13.40 -2.04
C LYS A 71 6.05 -13.15 -2.96
N GLN A 72 5.78 -12.63 -4.16
CA GLN A 72 6.82 -12.22 -5.11
C GLN A 72 7.01 -10.69 -5.11
N ARG A 73 8.20 -10.23 -5.50
CA ARG A 73 8.57 -8.80 -5.56
C ARG A 73 7.52 -7.94 -6.28
N HIS A 74 7.01 -8.40 -7.41
CA HIS A 74 6.06 -7.63 -8.20
C HIS A 74 4.72 -7.41 -7.47
N HIS A 75 4.30 -8.32 -6.57
CA HIS A 75 3.15 -8.10 -5.70
C HIS A 75 3.40 -6.91 -4.75
N ILE A 76 4.59 -6.86 -4.13
CA ILE A 76 4.96 -5.79 -3.19
C ILE A 76 5.02 -4.45 -3.92
N LEU A 77 5.66 -4.43 -5.09
CA LEU A 77 5.78 -3.22 -5.90
C LEU A 77 4.42 -2.67 -6.33
N GLY A 78 3.56 -3.52 -6.91
CA GLY A 78 2.25 -3.10 -7.40
C GLY A 78 1.31 -2.66 -6.27
N GLN A 79 1.37 -3.31 -5.11
CA GLN A 79 0.44 -3.07 -4.02
C GLN A 79 0.88 -1.92 -3.09
N TYR A 80 2.16 -1.83 -2.75
CA TYR A 80 2.65 -0.98 -1.65
C TYR A 80 3.64 0.11 -2.07
N VAL A 81 4.22 0.04 -3.27
CA VAL A 81 5.23 1.02 -3.73
C VAL A 81 4.67 1.95 -4.79
N VAL A 82 4.22 1.40 -5.91
CA VAL A 82 3.72 2.15 -7.07
C VAL A 82 2.25 2.58 -6.85
N GLY A 83 1.52 1.81 -6.04
CA GLY A 83 0.07 1.97 -5.86
C GLY A 83 -0.71 1.63 -7.14
N ARG A 84 -2.03 1.46 -7.00
CA ARG A 84 -2.93 1.12 -8.12
C ARG A 84 -2.93 2.13 -9.28
N GLN A 85 -2.40 3.34 -9.07
CA GLN A 85 -2.38 4.43 -10.05
C GLN A 85 -1.04 4.59 -10.78
N GLY A 86 0.09 4.13 -10.21
CA GLY A 86 1.40 4.38 -10.78
C GLY A 86 1.81 3.45 -11.93
N LEU A 87 1.06 2.37 -12.19
CA LEU A 87 1.27 1.51 -13.37
C LEU A 87 0.66 2.09 -14.66
N VAL A 88 -0.11 3.18 -14.58
CA VAL A 88 -0.96 3.69 -15.69
C VAL A 88 -0.58 5.11 -16.16
N GLN A 89 0.41 5.78 -15.55
CA GLN A 89 0.75 7.16 -15.97
C GLN A 89 1.82 7.21 -17.05
N ASP A 90 1.38 6.96 -18.30
CA ASP A 90 1.92 7.63 -19.47
C ASP A 90 0.81 8.52 -20.05
N LEU A 91 0.58 9.66 -19.40
CA LEU A 91 -0.37 10.66 -19.87
C LEU A 91 0.33 12.01 -19.90
N GLY A 92 0.79 12.36 -21.11
CA GLY A 92 1.53 13.59 -21.38
C GLY A 92 0.82 14.86 -20.90
N THR A 93 1.59 15.95 -20.89
CA THR A 93 1.27 17.32 -20.43
C THR A 93 -0.09 17.92 -20.83
N LYS A 94 -0.84 17.31 -21.76
CA LYS A 94 -2.21 17.70 -22.11
C LYS A 94 -3.25 17.39 -21.02
N ASP A 95 -2.92 16.48 -20.11
CA ASP A 95 -3.89 15.90 -19.19
C ASP A 95 -4.09 16.70 -17.89
N GLN A 96 -3.23 17.68 -17.59
CA GLN A 96 -3.33 18.47 -16.35
C GLN A 96 -4.47 19.48 -16.32
N ARG A 97 -5.08 19.82 -17.47
CA ARG A 97 -6.14 20.85 -17.57
C ARG A 97 -7.55 20.29 -17.75
N ILE A 98 -7.72 18.98 -17.80
CA ILE A 98 -9.01 18.33 -18.07
C ILE A 98 -9.63 17.91 -16.73
N SER A 99 -10.92 18.22 -16.53
CA SER A 99 -11.63 17.88 -15.30
C SER A 99 -11.72 16.36 -15.10
N PRO A 100 -11.75 15.86 -13.85
CA PRO A 100 -11.88 14.43 -13.58
C PRO A 100 -13.10 13.80 -14.26
N PHE A 101 -14.23 14.53 -14.27
CA PHE A 101 -15.42 14.14 -15.00
C PHE A 101 -15.16 13.98 -16.50
N LEU A 102 -14.55 14.98 -17.16
CA LEU A 102 -14.33 14.95 -18.61
C LEU A 102 -13.33 13.86 -19.02
N LYS A 103 -12.32 13.59 -18.19
CA LYS A 103 -11.43 12.44 -18.38
C LYS A 103 -12.19 11.12 -18.30
N SER A 104 -13.01 10.93 -17.27
CA SER A 104 -13.81 9.72 -17.16
C SER A 104 -14.76 9.60 -18.33
N PHE A 105 -15.44 10.70 -18.70
CA PHE A 105 -16.38 10.78 -19.82
C PHE A 105 -15.81 10.27 -21.15
N TYR A 106 -14.55 10.57 -21.46
CA TYR A 106 -13.91 10.08 -22.68
C TYR A 106 -13.46 8.61 -22.59
N ASN A 107 -13.27 8.06 -21.38
CA ASN A 107 -12.64 6.76 -21.19
C ASN A 107 -13.63 5.62 -20.90
N THR A 108 -14.77 5.90 -20.26
CA THR A 108 -15.73 4.87 -19.85
C THR A 108 -17.14 5.46 -19.75
N ASN A 109 -18.16 4.61 -19.64
CA ASN A 109 -19.54 5.02 -19.35
C ASN A 109 -19.95 4.76 -17.88
N TYR A 110 -19.02 4.29 -17.04
CA TYR A 110 -19.25 4.03 -15.62
C TYR A 110 -18.59 5.14 -14.79
N PHE A 111 -19.38 6.13 -14.36
CA PHE A 111 -18.97 7.22 -13.46
C PHE A 111 -19.67 7.08 -12.12
#